data_AF-A0A3B0ZX91-F1
#
_entry.id   AF-A0A3B0ZX91-F1
#
_cell.length_a   1.000
_cell.length_b   1.000
_cell.length_c   1.000
_cell.angle_alpha   90.00
_cell.angle_beta   90.00
_cell.angle_gamma   90.00
#
_symmetry.space_group_name_H-M   'P 1'
#
loop_
_entity.id
_entity.type
_entity.pdbx_description
1 polymer ?
#
loop_
_entity_poly.entity_id
_entity_poly.type
_entity_poly.pdbx_seq_one_letter_code
_entity_poly.pdbx_strand_id
1 'polypeptide(L)'
;MIIMHALKKSLLILLLFFSSYSFASEVIFSSKGKNAVFIELFTSQGCSSCPPAEEYINKLIASDNLWSKYIPVVFHVDYWDYIGWKDIFSLRGSDVMQICDMYARCIHLRLW
;
A
#
# COMPACT_ATOMS: atom_id res chain seq x y z
N MET A 1 44.84 -13.81 46.84
CA MET A 1 44.05 -12.55 46.75
C MET A 1 43.87 -12.03 45.32
N ILE A 2 44.90 -12.09 44.45
CA ILE A 2 44.87 -11.60 43.05
C ILE A 2 43.92 -12.41 42.14
N ILE A 3 43.93 -13.75 42.25
CA ILE A 3 43.08 -14.65 41.45
C ILE A 3 41.58 -14.42 41.70
N MET A 4 41.20 -14.16 42.95
CA MET A 4 39.82 -13.90 43.35
C MET A 4 39.28 -12.55 42.84
N HIS A 5 40.16 -11.54 42.70
CA HIS A 5 39.83 -10.27 42.06
C HIS A 5 39.66 -10.42 40.53
N ALA A 6 40.48 -11.25 39.89
CA ALA A 6 40.36 -11.53 38.46
C ALA A 6 39.06 -12.29 38.11
N LEU A 7 38.67 -13.27 38.95
CA LEU A 7 37.41 -14.01 38.80
C LEU A 7 36.18 -13.10 38.96
N LYS A 8 36.19 -12.20 39.94
CA LYS A 8 35.08 -11.25 40.17
C LYS A 8 34.93 -10.24 39.03
N LYS A 9 36.04 -9.75 38.46
CA LYS A 9 36.01 -8.85 37.28
C LYS A 9 35.51 -9.54 36.03
N SER A 10 35.93 -10.78 35.79
CA SER A 10 35.46 -11.59 34.65
C SER A 10 33.96 -11.85 34.74
N LEU A 11 33.45 -12.19 35.93
CA LEU A 11 32.02 -12.36 36.17
C LEU A 11 31.21 -11.08 35.93
N LEU A 12 31.74 -9.92 36.35
CA LEU A 12 31.07 -8.62 36.21
C LEU A 12 31.00 -8.18 34.74
N ILE A 13 32.05 -8.45 33.96
CA ILE A 13 32.07 -8.21 32.50
C ILE A 13 31.02 -9.10 31.82
N LEU A 14 30.96 -10.40 32.15
CA LEU A 14 29.98 -11.32 31.55
C LEU A 14 28.53 -10.90 31.84
N LEU A 15 28.24 -10.44 33.05
CA LEU A 15 26.91 -9.95 33.43
C LEU A 15 26.52 -8.66 32.68
N LEU A 16 27.47 -7.75 32.44
CA LEU A 16 27.21 -6.55 31.64
C LEU A 16 26.88 -6.89 30.18
N PHE A 17 27.60 -7.86 29.60
CA PHE A 17 27.36 -8.34 28.23
C PHE A 17 26.02 -9.08 28.06
N PHE A 18 25.47 -9.67 29.12
CA PHE A 18 24.17 -10.37 29.04
C PHE A 18 22.98 -9.40 29.08
N SER A 19 23.15 -8.20 29.64
CA SER A 19 22.07 -7.19 29.73
C SER A 19 21.71 -6.52 28.41
N SER A 20 22.56 -6.64 27.39
CA SER A 20 22.41 -5.98 26.09
C SER A 20 21.75 -6.84 25.00
N TYR A 21 21.25 -8.04 25.34
CA TYR A 21 20.45 -8.84 24.40
C TYR A 21 19.05 -8.24 24.25
N SER A 22 18.86 -7.43 23.22
CA SER A 22 17.52 -7.03 22.77
C SER A 22 16.83 -8.23 22.09
N PHE A 23 15.78 -8.76 22.71
CA PHE A 23 14.87 -9.70 22.05
C PHE A 23 14.00 -8.92 21.06
N ALA A 24 14.39 -8.91 19.79
CA ALA A 24 13.50 -8.47 18.72
C ALA A 24 12.64 -9.68 18.30
N SER A 25 11.36 -9.68 18.66
CA SER A 25 10.41 -10.65 18.08
C SER A 25 9.87 -10.09 16.77
N GLU A 26 9.92 -10.88 15.71
CA GLU A 26 9.22 -10.54 14.47
C GLU A 26 7.70 -10.58 14.71
N VAL A 27 7.03 -9.44 14.52
CA VAL A 27 5.57 -9.38 14.53
C VAL A 27 5.10 -9.84 13.15
N ILE A 28 4.63 -11.08 13.06
CA ILE A 28 4.05 -11.63 11.83
C ILE A 28 2.54 -11.40 11.85
N PHE A 29 2.07 -10.48 11.00
CA PHE A 29 0.64 -10.33 10.76
C PHE A 29 0.17 -11.40 9.78
N SER A 30 -0.84 -12.18 10.17
CA SER A 30 -1.49 -13.16 9.32
C SER A 30 -2.97 -12.83 9.23
N SER A 31 -3.44 -12.55 8.02
CA SER A 31 -4.86 -12.40 7.72
C SER A 31 -5.48 -13.79 7.52
N LYS A 32 -6.52 -14.11 8.28
CA LYS A 32 -7.38 -15.28 8.04
C LYS A 32 -8.63 -14.83 7.32
N GLY A 33 -8.80 -15.24 6.06
CA GLY A 33 -9.93 -14.89 5.23
C GLY A 33 -9.63 -15.03 3.73
N LYS A 34 -10.62 -14.77 2.88
CA LYS A 34 -10.38 -14.62 1.44
C LYS A 34 -9.80 -13.23 1.18
N ASN A 35 -8.79 -13.14 0.33
CA ASN A 35 -8.24 -11.85 -0.08
C ASN A 35 -9.32 -11.04 -0.80
N ALA A 36 -9.48 -9.78 -0.40
CA ALA A 36 -10.29 -8.84 -1.15
C ALA A 36 -9.55 -8.44 -2.45
N VAL A 37 -10.31 -8.16 -3.49
CA VAL A 37 -9.82 -7.63 -4.76
C VAL A 37 -9.94 -6.12 -4.72
N PHE A 38 -8.79 -5.45 -4.82
CA PHE A 38 -8.73 -4.01 -4.99
C PHE A 38 -8.92 -3.68 -6.47
N ILE A 39 -9.86 -2.80 -6.79
CA ILE A 39 -10.21 -2.42 -8.16
C ILE A 39 -10.00 -0.92 -8.28
N GLU A 40 -9.05 -0.50 -9.08
CA GLU A 40 -8.83 0.91 -9.39
C GLU A 40 -9.36 1.21 -10.79
N LEU A 41 -10.26 2.19 -10.89
CA LEU A 41 -10.75 2.71 -12.16
C LEU A 41 -10.21 4.12 -12.35
N PHE A 42 -9.60 4.37 -13.50
CA PHE A 42 -9.18 5.70 -13.94
C PHE A 42 -10.15 6.19 -14.99
N THR A 43 -10.82 7.31 -14.75
CA THR A 43 -11.89 7.82 -15.62
C THR A 43 -11.85 9.34 -15.74
N SER A 44 -12.64 9.91 -16.64
CA SER A 44 -12.87 11.35 -16.75
C SER A 44 -14.23 11.58 -17.41
N GLN A 45 -14.94 12.63 -17.02
CA GLN A 45 -16.17 13.06 -17.72
C GLN A 45 -15.93 13.35 -19.21
N GLY A 46 -14.71 13.75 -19.57
CA GLY A 46 -14.32 13.98 -20.98
C GLY A 46 -14.07 12.69 -21.77
N CYS A 47 -14.03 11.53 -21.11
CA CYS A 47 -13.74 10.24 -21.74
C CYS A 47 -15.02 9.57 -22.25
N SER A 48 -15.23 9.55 -23.56
CA SER A 48 -16.42 8.95 -24.18
C SER A 48 -16.49 7.42 -24.08
N SER A 49 -15.36 6.75 -23.91
CA SER A 49 -15.27 5.28 -23.79
C SER A 49 -15.31 4.77 -22.35
N CYS A 50 -15.26 5.65 -21.36
CA CYS A 50 -15.25 5.32 -19.94
C CYS A 50 -16.62 4.94 -19.31
N PRO A 51 -17.80 5.39 -19.81
CA PRO A 51 -19.08 5.09 -19.17
C PRO A 51 -19.37 3.60 -18.91
N PRO A 52 -19.03 2.63 -19.79
CA PRO A 52 -19.23 1.21 -19.51
C PRO A 52 -18.46 0.71 -18.28
N ALA A 53 -17.27 1.26 -18.01
CA ALA A 53 -16.46 0.89 -16.85
C ALA A 53 -17.02 1.51 -15.55
N GLU A 54 -17.47 2.76 -15.60
CA GLU A 54 -18.16 3.42 -14.49
C GLU A 54 -19.46 2.69 -14.13
N GLU A 55 -20.26 2.30 -15.12
CA GLU A 55 -21.47 1.50 -14.91
C GLU A 55 -21.18 0.16 -14.24
N TYR A 56 -20.09 -0.51 -14.62
CA TYR A 56 -19.69 -1.76 -13.99
C TYR A 56 -19.33 -1.55 -12.51
N ILE A 57 -18.54 -0.53 -12.20
CA ILE A 57 -18.17 -0.21 -10.81
C ILE A 57 -19.41 0.20 -10.00
N ASN A 58 -20.31 0.99 -10.59
CA ASN A 58 -21.54 1.42 -9.92
C ASN A 58 -22.44 0.24 -9.52
N LYS A 59 -22.41 -0.88 -10.26
CA LYS A 59 -23.11 -2.11 -9.85
C LYS A 59 -22.54 -2.74 -8.57
N LEU A 60 -21.27 -2.51 -8.26
CA LEU A 60 -20.65 -3.01 -7.03
C LEU A 60 -21.18 -2.30 -5.78
N ILE A 61 -21.63 -1.05 -5.91
CA ILE A 61 -22.15 -0.24 -4.79
C ILE A 61 -23.36 -0.93 -4.13
N ALA A 62 -24.19 -1.61 -4.92
CA ALA A 62 -25.36 -2.34 -4.44
C ALA A 62 -25.05 -3.79 -4.00
N SER A 63 -23.79 -4.23 -4.07
CA SER A 63 -23.41 -5.61 -3.77
C SER A 63 -23.09 -5.81 -2.29
N ASP A 64 -23.58 -6.91 -1.70
CA ASP A 64 -23.16 -7.37 -0.35
C ASP A 64 -21.66 -7.68 -0.25
N ASN A 65 -20.99 -7.82 -1.41
CA ASN A 65 -19.56 -8.07 -1.51
C ASN A 65 -18.72 -6.78 -1.47
N LEU A 66 -19.34 -5.61 -1.43
CA LEU A 66 -18.66 -4.33 -1.30
C LEU A 66 -17.92 -4.27 0.05
N TRP A 67 -16.67 -3.80 0.04
CA TRP A 67 -15.75 -3.71 1.19
C TRP A 67 -15.30 -5.04 1.80
N SER A 68 -15.97 -6.16 1.51
CA SER A 68 -15.58 -7.49 2.00
C SER A 68 -14.74 -8.26 0.98
N LYS A 69 -15.20 -8.29 -0.27
CA LYS A 69 -14.55 -9.01 -1.38
C LYS A 69 -14.05 -8.05 -2.45
N TYR A 70 -14.72 -6.92 -2.66
CA TYR A 70 -14.33 -5.92 -3.64
C TYR A 70 -14.14 -4.58 -2.95
N ILE A 71 -13.03 -3.93 -3.25
CA ILE A 71 -12.70 -2.59 -2.76
C ILE A 71 -12.50 -1.73 -4.02
N PRO A 72 -13.57 -1.14 -4.57
CA PRO A 72 -13.48 -0.29 -5.75
C PRO A 72 -13.08 1.13 -5.35
N VAL A 73 -12.13 1.72 -6.10
CA VAL A 73 -11.72 3.13 -6.00
C VAL A 73 -11.70 3.73 -7.40
N VAL A 74 -12.27 4.92 -7.54
CA VAL A 74 -12.35 5.63 -8.82
C VAL A 74 -11.50 6.90 -8.74
N PHE A 75 -10.58 7.05 -9.67
CA PHE A 75 -9.71 8.20 -9.83
C PHE A 75 -10.11 8.98 -11.08
N HIS A 76 -10.48 10.24 -10.89
CA HIS A 76 -10.76 11.14 -12.00
C HIS A 76 -9.47 11.80 -12.49
N VAL A 77 -9.13 11.57 -13.75
CA VAL A 77 -7.88 12.00 -14.38
C VAL A 77 -8.08 13.30 -15.15
N ASP A 78 -7.07 14.15 -15.20
CA ASP A 78 -7.12 15.49 -15.82
C ASP A 78 -6.49 15.53 -17.23
N TYR A 79 -5.81 14.47 -17.67
CA TYR A 79 -5.17 14.46 -18.99
C TYR A 79 -6.16 14.48 -20.15
N TRP A 80 -7.47 14.37 -19.92
CA TRP A 80 -8.50 14.62 -20.92
C TRP A 80 -8.91 16.10 -21.00
N ASP A 81 -8.55 16.95 -20.03
CA ASP A 81 -9.02 18.35 -20.00
C ASP A 81 -8.61 19.16 -21.25
N TYR A 82 -7.57 18.73 -21.99
CA TYR A 82 -7.15 19.39 -23.24
C TYR A 82 -8.22 19.37 -24.33
N ILE A 83 -9.20 18.46 -24.28
CA ILE A 83 -10.31 18.40 -25.25
C ILE A 83 -11.38 19.48 -25.01
N GLY A 84 -11.18 20.36 -24.01
CA GLY A 84 -12.03 21.51 -23.75
C GLY A 84 -13.18 21.26 -22.76
N TRP A 85 -13.38 20.00 -22.34
CA TRP A 85 -14.22 19.65 -21.20
C TRP A 85 -13.34 19.35 -20.00
N LYS A 86 -13.39 20.22 -18.99
CA LYS A 86 -12.67 20.02 -17.74
C LYS A 86 -13.50 19.22 -16.76
N ASP A 87 -13.01 18.07 -16.34
CA ASP A 87 -13.66 17.29 -15.28
C ASP A 87 -13.49 18.00 -13.93
N ILE A 88 -14.59 18.29 -13.23
CA ILE A 88 -14.56 18.97 -11.92
C ILE A 88 -14.09 18.06 -10.78
N PHE A 89 -14.11 16.75 -11.01
CA PHE A 89 -13.67 15.75 -10.06
C PHE A 89 -12.19 15.39 -10.23
N SER A 90 -11.57 15.83 -11.32
CA SER A 90 -10.14 15.60 -11.54
C SER A 90 -9.29 16.46 -10.59
N LEU A 91 -8.26 15.83 -10.03
CA LEU A 91 -7.28 16.47 -9.17
C LEU A 91 -5.90 16.30 -9.80
N ARG A 92 -5.11 17.39 -9.84
CA ARG A 92 -3.69 17.33 -10.22
C ARG A 92 -2.98 16.34 -9.29
N GLY A 93 -2.58 15.19 -9.81
CA GLY A 93 -2.07 14.07 -9.01
C GLY A 93 -2.81 12.75 -9.22
N SER A 94 -3.98 12.78 -9.86
CA SER A 94 -4.70 11.59 -10.32
C SER A 94 -4.21 11.13 -11.71
N ASP A 95 -3.14 11.73 -12.21
CA ASP A 95 -2.57 11.43 -13.51
C ASP A 95 -2.10 9.97 -13.56
N VAL A 96 -2.53 9.24 -14.60
CA VAL A 96 -2.15 7.84 -14.81
C VAL A 96 -0.63 7.67 -14.79
N MET A 97 0.13 8.66 -15.26
CA MET A 97 1.59 8.61 -15.22
C MET A 97 2.12 8.60 -13.79
N GLN A 98 1.62 9.47 -12.90
CA GLN A 98 2.05 9.53 -11.50
C GLN A 98 1.64 8.27 -10.74
N ILE A 99 0.47 7.72 -11.07
CA ILE A 99 -0.04 6.52 -10.44
C ILE A 99 0.72 5.29 -10.97
N CYS A 100 0.97 5.16 -12.27
CA CYS A 100 1.87 4.14 -12.83
C CYS A 100 3.28 4.22 -12.25
N ASP A 101 3.82 5.42 -12.04
CA ASP A 101 5.11 5.65 -11.40
C ASP A 101 5.11 5.18 -9.93
N MET A 102 4.02 5.47 -9.19
CA MET A 102 3.81 4.96 -7.83
C MET A 102 3.72 3.43 -7.84
N TYR A 103 2.99 2.85 -8.79
CA TYR A 103 2.86 1.40 -8.97
C TYR A 103 4.20 0.74 -9.30
N ALA A 104 5.00 1.30 -10.22
CA ALA A 104 6.33 0.78 -10.56
C ALA A 104 7.33 0.90 -9.40
N ARG A 105 7.15 1.89 -8.51
CA ARG A 105 7.97 2.05 -7.30
C ARG A 105 7.53 1.15 -6.15
N CYS A 106 6.22 0.93 -5.98
CA CYS A 106 5.66 0.11 -4.90
C CYS A 106 5.63 -1.38 -5.23
N ILE A 107 5.42 -1.72 -6.50
CA ILE A 107 5.49 -3.08 -7.02
C ILE A 107 6.79 -3.15 -7.79
N HIS A 108 7.79 -3.83 -7.23
CA HIS A 108 9.11 -4.07 -7.82
C HIS A 108 9.02 -5.00 -9.06
N LEU A 109 8.12 -4.70 -10.00
CA LEU A 109 7.99 -5.38 -11.26
C LEU A 109 8.76 -4.57 -12.30
N ARG A 110 9.92 -5.13 -12.65
CA ARG A 110 10.56 -4.97 -13.95
C ARG A 110 9.47 -4.89 -15.02
N LEU A 111 9.24 -3.68 -15.52
CA LEU A 111 8.47 -3.47 -16.74
C LEU A 111 9.26 -4.12 -17.88
N TRP A 112 8.52 -4.76 -18.79
CA TRP A 112 9.04 -5.19 -20.09
C TRP A 112 9.63 -4.00 -20.85
#